data_AF-A0A2P5EM48-F1
#
_entry.id   AF-A0A2P5EM48-F1
#
_cell.length_a   1.000
_cell.length_b   1.000
_cell.length_c   1.000
_cell.angle_alpha   90.00
_cell.angle_beta   90.00
_cell.angle_gamma   90.00
#
_symmetry.space_group_name_H-M   'P 1'
#
loop_
_entity.id
_entity.type
_entity.pdbx_description
1 polymer ?
#
loop_
_entity_poly.entity_id
_entity_poly.type
_entity_poly.pdbx_seq_one_letter_code
_entity_poly.pdbx_strand_id
1 'polypeptide(L)'
;MHAISVIYDNNEEPEDYIHEAYLKNTYVNTYKHVIHGIRKEAEWFKTNLKPLEPPPTVTQPGRPKKLRIKELGEVPMSNGRIGHFLKRITCTSCGEEGHNKKTCDRRKELKQKLEKKAIFLFDLI
;
A
#
# COMPACT_ATOMS: atom_id res chain seq x y z
N MET A 1 9.66 -31.04 11.05
CA MET A 1 9.02 -32.11 11.85
C MET A 1 7.72 -31.55 12.40
N HIS A 2 6.59 -32.23 12.22
CA HIS A 2 5.28 -31.78 12.74
C HIS A 2 5.02 -32.43 14.10
N ALA A 3 4.39 -31.71 15.03
CA ALA A 3 4.11 -32.19 16.38
C ALA A 3 3.35 -33.53 16.39
N ILE A 4 2.34 -33.67 15.52
CA ILE A 4 1.55 -34.90 15.37
C ILE A 4 2.42 -36.10 14.93
N SER A 5 3.37 -35.88 14.02
CA SER A 5 4.27 -36.94 13.57
C SER A 5 5.16 -37.45 14.71
N VAL A 6 5.69 -36.54 15.55
CA VAL A 6 6.52 -36.90 16.71
C VAL A 6 5.73 -37.73 17.73
N ILE A 7 4.47 -37.34 17.98
CA ILE A 7 3.58 -38.04 18.93
C ILE A 7 3.34 -39.48 18.45
N TYR A 8 3.05 -39.67 17.16
CA TYR A 8 2.91 -41.01 16.60
C TYR A 8 4.22 -41.81 16.63
N ASP A 9 5.37 -41.18 16.36
CA ASP A 9 6.69 -41.82 16.45
C ASP A 9 6.98 -42.30 17.88
N ASN A 10 6.47 -41.59 18.89
CA ASN A 10 6.54 -41.97 20.31
C ASN A 10 5.47 -43.01 20.72
N ASN A 11 4.64 -43.47 19.79
CA ASN A 11 3.55 -44.42 20.03
C ASN A 11 2.50 -43.92 21.03
N GLU A 12 2.24 -42.60 20.99
CA GLU A 12 1.23 -41.89 21.77
C GLU A 12 0.08 -41.41 20.88
N GLU A 13 -1.05 -41.05 21.49
CA GLU A 13 -2.21 -40.50 20.78
C GLU A 13 -2.22 -38.96 20.83
N PRO A 14 -2.39 -38.26 19.70
CA PRO A 14 -2.47 -36.80 19.68
C PRO A 14 -3.67 -36.25 20.44
N GLU A 15 -4.72 -37.05 20.63
CA GLU A 15 -5.91 -36.73 21.41
C GLU A 15 -5.57 -36.41 22.88
N ASP A 16 -4.55 -37.05 23.46
CA ASP A 16 -4.10 -36.82 24.83
C ASP A 16 -3.48 -35.42 25.03
N TYR A 17 -3.05 -34.80 23.93
CA TYR A 17 -2.45 -33.47 23.90
C TYR A 17 -3.46 -32.35 23.60
N ILE A 18 -4.74 -32.70 23.42
CA ILE A 18 -5.80 -31.71 23.16
C ILE A 18 -6.17 -31.01 24.48
N HIS A 19 -6.08 -29.67 24.47
CA HIS A 19 -6.50 -28.87 25.62
C HIS A 19 -8.00 -29.06 25.92
N GLU A 20 -8.37 -29.12 27.20
CA GLU A 20 -9.74 -29.38 27.66
C GLU A 20 -10.82 -28.50 27.01
N ALA A 21 -10.46 -27.25 26.69
CA ALA A 21 -11.33 -26.29 25.99
C ALA A 21 -11.87 -26.80 24.64
N TYR A 22 -11.15 -27.70 23.96
CA TYR A 22 -11.52 -28.25 22.66
C TYR A 22 -12.22 -29.61 22.74
N LEU A 23 -12.41 -30.17 23.95
CA LEU A 23 -13.12 -31.42 24.11
C LEU A 23 -14.61 -31.26 23.80
N LYS A 24 -15.19 -32.31 23.20
CA LYS A 24 -16.63 -32.36 22.89
C LYS A 24 -17.50 -32.09 24.12
N ASN A 25 -17.12 -32.64 25.28
CA ASN A 25 -17.84 -32.43 26.52
C ASN A 25 -17.86 -30.94 26.91
N THR A 26 -16.72 -30.26 26.78
CA THR A 26 -16.60 -28.82 27.04
C THR A 26 -17.45 -28.00 26.08
N TYR A 27 -17.44 -28.36 24.79
CA TYR A 27 -18.31 -27.72 23.79
C TYR A 27 -19.79 -27.87 24.16
N VAL A 28 -20.26 -29.10 24.41
CA VAL A 28 -21.64 -29.37 24.80
C VAL A 28 -21.99 -28.62 26.08
N ASN A 29 -21.12 -28.61 27.08
CA ASN A 29 -21.35 -27.90 28.34
C ASN A 29 -21.41 -26.38 28.18
N THR A 30 -20.60 -25.81 27.28
CA THR A 30 -20.58 -24.36 26.98
C THR A 30 -21.87 -23.94 26.30
N TYR A 31 -22.35 -24.74 25.35
CA TYR A 31 -23.55 -24.47 24.56
C TYR A 31 -24.81 -25.22 25.04
N LYS A 32 -24.80 -25.80 26.25
CA LYS A 32 -25.96 -26.53 26.80
C LYS A 32 -27.16 -25.63 27.05
N HIS A 33 -26.91 -24.34 27.23
CA HIS A 33 -27.93 -23.35 27.52
C HIS A 33 -28.45 -22.72 26.22
N VAL A 34 -29.73 -22.36 26.22
CA VAL A 34 -30.35 -21.68 25.09
C VAL A 34 -29.76 -20.27 24.97
N ILE A 35 -29.09 -19.98 23.86
CA ILE A 35 -28.72 -18.62 23.48
C ILE A 35 -29.98 -17.95 22.94
N HIS A 36 -30.63 -17.13 23.77
CA HIS A 36 -31.77 -16.35 23.32
C HIS A 36 -31.32 -15.36 22.25
N GLY A 37 -32.08 -15.29 21.15
CA GLY A 37 -31.87 -14.28 20.13
C GLY A 37 -31.98 -12.88 20.71
N ILE A 38 -31.15 -11.97 20.22
CA ILE A 38 -31.29 -10.54 20.53
C ILE A 38 -32.59 -10.06 19.88
N ARG A 39 -33.42 -9.35 20.64
CA ARG A 39 -34.66 -8.74 20.13
C ARG A 39 -34.36 -7.78 18.99
N LYS A 40 -35.32 -7.53 18.12
CA LYS A 40 -35.17 -6.52 17.06
C LYS A 40 -34.94 -5.14 17.67
N GLU A 41 -34.27 -4.25 16.94
CA GLU A 41 -33.97 -2.88 17.39
C GLU A 41 -35.23 -2.13 17.85
N ALA A 42 -36.36 -2.33 17.17
CA ALA A 42 -37.66 -1.75 17.52
C ALA A 42 -38.19 -2.16 18.90
N GLU A 43 -37.73 -3.30 19.44
CA GLU A 43 -38.14 -3.88 20.73
C GLU A 43 -37.13 -3.59 21.85
N TRP A 44 -36.06 -2.84 21.57
CA TRP A 44 -35.07 -2.48 22.58
C TRP A 44 -35.64 -1.46 23.56
N PHE A 45 -35.26 -1.58 24.83
CA PHE A 45 -35.64 -0.61 25.84
C PHE A 45 -35.01 0.74 25.51
N LYS A 46 -35.85 1.78 25.34
CA LYS A 46 -35.36 3.14 25.21
C LYS A 46 -34.78 3.57 26.55
N THR A 47 -33.48 3.82 26.59
CA THR A 47 -32.80 4.34 27.78
C THR A 47 -32.63 5.85 27.63
N ASN A 48 -32.70 6.59 28.74
CA ASN A 48 -32.39 8.03 28.77
C ASN A 48 -30.87 8.30 28.84
N LEU A 49 -30.06 7.28 28.51
CA LEU A 49 -28.61 7.39 28.54
C LEU A 49 -28.15 8.18 27.31
N LYS A 50 -27.02 8.88 27.47
CA LYS A 50 -26.36 9.53 26.32
C LYS A 50 -26.07 8.44 25.27
N PRO A 51 -26.35 8.69 23.98
CA PRO A 51 -25.95 7.79 22.91
C PRO A 51 -24.45 7.48 23.00
N LEU A 52 -24.09 6.21 22.79
CA LEU A 52 -22.67 5.82 22.68
C LEU A 52 -22.07 6.56 21.49
N GLU A 53 -20.99 7.30 21.75
CA GLU A 53 -20.21 7.90 20.67
C GLU A 53 -19.48 6.77 19.91
N PRO A 54 -19.37 6.86 18.58
CA PRO A 54 -18.60 5.88 17.83
C PRO A 54 -17.15 5.88 18.32
N PRO A 55 -16.45 4.74 18.23
CA PRO A 55 -15.02 4.72 18.54
C PRO A 55 -14.29 5.73 17.65
N PRO A 56 -13.24 6.40 18.16
CA PRO A 56 -12.46 7.33 17.36
C PRO A 56 -11.86 6.59 16.17
N THR A 57 -11.93 7.22 14.99
CA THR A 57 -11.31 6.70 13.79
C THR A 57 -9.79 6.77 13.90
N VAL A 58 -9.15 5.61 14.07
CA VAL A 58 -7.69 5.50 14.04
C VAL A 58 -7.21 5.13 12.65
N THR A 59 -6.26 5.90 12.11
CA THR A 59 -5.56 5.53 10.87
C THR A 59 -4.69 4.31 11.17
N GLN A 60 -5.04 3.17 10.56
CA GLN A 60 -4.23 1.97 10.69
C GLN A 60 -2.83 2.21 10.10
N PRO A 61 -1.76 1.65 10.71
CA PRO A 61 -0.44 1.71 10.11
C PRO A 61 -0.50 1.14 8.69
N GLY A 62 -0.09 1.95 7.73
CA GLY A 62 -0.04 1.53 6.34
C GLY A 62 0.93 0.37 6.15
N ARG A 63 0.82 -0.29 5.00
CA ARG A 63 1.72 -1.38 4.62
C ARG A 63 3.20 -0.94 4.77
N PRO A 64 4.06 -1.74 5.41
CA PRO A 64 5.50 -1.48 5.44
C PRO A 64 6.08 -1.34 4.03
N LYS A 65 7.05 -0.42 3.87
CA LYS A 65 7.74 -0.23 2.60
C LYS A 65 8.46 -1.53 2.21
N LYS A 66 8.27 -1.99 0.96
CA LYS A 66 8.96 -3.18 0.45
C LYS A 66 10.48 -3.01 0.38
N LEU A 67 10.95 -1.78 0.16
CA LEU A 67 12.37 -1.48 -0.01
C LEU A 67 12.92 -0.84 1.27
N ARG A 68 14.13 -1.28 1.65
CA ARG A 68 14.94 -0.65 2.70
C ARG A 68 15.32 0.79 2.31
N ILE A 69 15.35 1.69 3.28
CA ILE A 69 15.92 3.03 3.13
C ILE A 69 17.45 2.89 3.11
N LYS A 70 18.09 3.40 2.06
CA LYS A 70 19.55 3.34 1.89
C LYS A 70 20.24 4.49 2.63
N GLU A 71 21.44 4.24 3.15
CA GLU A 71 22.24 5.26 3.82
C GLU A 71 22.91 6.24 2.81
N LEU A 72 23.34 7.40 3.30
CA LEU A 72 24.04 8.41 2.50
C LEU A 72 25.37 7.83 1.98
N GLY A 73 25.46 7.64 0.66
CA GLY A 73 26.63 7.07 -0.03
C GLY A 73 26.39 5.72 -0.67
N GLU A 74 25.27 5.05 -0.37
CA GLU A 74 24.87 3.83 -1.08
C GLU A 74 24.43 4.16 -2.52
N VAL A 75 25.32 3.96 -3.49
CA VAL A 75 24.97 4.11 -4.92
C VAL A 75 23.94 3.03 -5.28
N PRO A 76 22.80 3.38 -5.90
CA PRO A 76 21.90 2.36 -6.42
C PRO A 76 22.65 1.58 -7.50
N MET A 77 22.90 0.29 -7.23
CA MET A 77 23.36 -0.66 -8.24
C MET A 77 22.25 -0.76 -9.28
N SER A 78 22.33 0.10 -10.29
CA SER A 78 21.43 0.10 -11.41
C SER A 78 21.85 -1.06 -12.29
N ASN A 79 21.01 -2.10 -12.35
CA ASN A 79 21.14 -3.32 -13.15
C ASN A 79 21.77 -3.07 -14.54
N GLY A 80 23.10 -3.00 -14.62
CA GLY A 80 23.87 -2.74 -15.83
C GLY A 80 23.63 -1.39 -16.53
N ARG A 81 22.90 -0.43 -15.95
CA ARG A 81 22.58 0.85 -16.60
C ARG A 81 23.17 2.02 -15.84
N ILE A 82 23.78 2.95 -16.56
CA ILE A 82 24.29 4.20 -15.99
C ILE A 82 23.11 5.01 -15.43
N GLY A 83 23.14 5.31 -14.12
CA GLY A 83 22.13 6.13 -13.45
C GLY A 83 22.04 7.52 -14.07
N HIS A 84 20.87 8.16 -14.01
CA HIS A 84 20.63 9.45 -14.68
C HIS A 84 21.66 10.53 -14.32
N PHE A 85 22.22 10.48 -13.09
CA PHE A 85 23.26 11.40 -12.61
C PHE A 85 24.60 11.30 -13.35
N LEU A 86 24.88 10.17 -14.00
CA LEU A 86 26.11 9.92 -14.76
C LEU A 86 25.94 10.13 -16.27
N LYS A 87 24.73 10.43 -16.74
CA LYS A 87 24.48 10.66 -18.17
C LYS A 87 24.69 12.15 -18.50
N ARG A 88 25.67 12.45 -19.35
CA ARG A 88 25.75 13.76 -20.01
C ARG A 88 24.57 13.92 -20.97
N ILE A 89 23.75 14.94 -20.73
CA ILE A 89 22.58 15.26 -21.56
C ILE A 89 23.01 16.32 -22.56
N THR A 90 22.97 16.01 -23.85
CA THR A 90 23.30 16.94 -24.93
C THR A 90 22.07 17.26 -25.76
N CYS A 91 21.85 18.54 -26.05
CA CYS A 91 20.71 18.99 -26.84
C CYS A 91 20.95 18.78 -28.34
N THR A 92 20.14 17.95 -28.99
CA THR A 92 20.24 17.72 -30.44
C THR A 92 19.83 18.92 -31.31
N SER A 93 19.24 19.96 -30.72
CA SER A 93 18.82 21.16 -31.42
C SER A 93 19.89 22.25 -31.45
N CYS A 94 20.76 22.30 -30.46
CA CYS A 94 21.76 23.36 -30.33
C CYS A 94 23.18 22.87 -30.05
N GLY A 95 23.37 21.58 -29.80
CA GLY A 95 24.67 20.95 -29.56
C GLY A 95 25.20 21.11 -28.13
N GLU A 96 24.61 21.95 -27.29
CA GLU A 96 25.09 22.22 -25.93
C GLU A 96 24.67 21.13 -24.92
N GLU A 97 25.52 20.94 -23.90
CA GLU A 97 25.26 20.02 -22.79
C GLU A 97 24.43 20.66 -21.68
N GLY A 98 23.83 19.83 -20.82
CA GLY A 98 23.07 20.25 -19.63
C GLY A 98 21.55 20.33 -19.83
N HIS A 99 21.05 20.23 -21.06
CA HIS A 99 19.61 20.26 -21.35
C HIS A 99 19.24 19.44 -22.58
N ASN A 100 17.96 19.11 -22.75
CA ASN A 100 17.48 18.32 -23.89
C ASN A 100 16.75 19.21 -24.91
N LYS A 101 16.48 18.67 -26.10
CA LYS A 101 15.76 19.39 -27.17
C LYS A 101 14.37 19.91 -26.76
N LYS A 102 13.73 19.33 -25.73
CA LYS A 102 12.42 19.81 -25.23
C LYS A 102 12.57 21.06 -24.37
N THR A 103 13.63 21.16 -23.58
CA THR A 103 13.87 22.28 -22.67
C THR A 103 14.76 23.39 -23.26
N CYS A 104 15.31 23.20 -24.46
CA CYS A 104 16.13 24.17 -25.19
C CYS A 104 15.43 25.51 -25.44
N ASP A 105 16.04 26.61 -24.99
CA ASP A 105 15.46 27.95 -25.10
C ASP A 105 15.44 28.47 -26.54
N ARG A 106 16.49 28.21 -27.33
CA ARG A 106 16.50 28.53 -28.78
C ARG A 106 15.31 27.94 -29.52
N ARG A 107 14.88 26.73 -29.15
CA ARG A 107 13.70 26.10 -29.74
C ARG A 107 12.41 26.78 -29.30
N LYS A 108 12.31 27.18 -28.03
CA LYS A 108 11.13 27.90 -27.51
C LYS A 108 10.98 29.23 -28.22
N GLU A 109 12.07 29.98 -28.39
CA GLU A 109 12.08 31.25 -29.12
C GLU A 109 11.64 31.10 -30.59
N LEU A 110 12.15 30.09 -31.29
CA LEU A 110 11.74 29.80 -32.67
C LEU A 110 10.25 29.48 -32.76
N LYS A 111 9.72 28.68 -31.82
CA LYS A 111 8.29 28.34 -31.78
C LYS A 111 7.44 29.59 -31.54
N GLN A 112 7.82 30.43 -30.57
CA GLN A 112 7.13 31.69 -30.29
C GLN A 112 7.17 32.64 -31.50
N LYS A 113 8.30 32.71 -32.22
CA LYS A 113 8.41 33.53 -33.45
C LYS A 113 7.51 33.00 -34.56
N LEU A 114 7.40 31.68 -34.73
CA LEU A 114 6.51 31.08 -35.73
C LEU A 114 5.03 31.28 -35.38
N GLU A 115 4.66 31.13 -34.12
CA GLU A 115 3.30 31.36 -33.63
C GLU A 115 2.90 32.84 -33.80
N LYS A 116 3.78 33.78 -33.41
CA LYS A 116 3.56 35.21 -33.64
C LYS A 116 3.44 35.57 -35.12
N LYS A 117 4.25 34.94 -35.99
CA LYS A 117 4.15 35.12 -37.44
C LYS A 117 2.84 34.58 -38.00
N ALA A 118 2.36 33.44 -37.51
CA ALA A 118 1.09 32.86 -37.94
C ALA A 118 -0.11 33.72 -37.52
N ILE A 119 -0.09 34.27 -36.30
CA ILE A 119 -1.10 35.22 -35.82
C ILE A 119 -1.09 36.48 -36.67
N PHE A 120 0.08 37.08 -36.88
CA PHE A 120 0.23 38.28 -37.70
C PHE A 120 -0.21 38.08 -39.16
N LEU A 121 0.03 36.90 -39.75
CA LEU A 121 -0.46 36.57 -41.10
C LEU A 121 -1.98 36.41 -41.14
N PHE A 122 -2.58 35.90 -40.07
CA PHE A 122 -4.03 35.72 -39.95
C PHE A 122 -4.76 37.06 -39.76
N ASP A 123 -4.12 38.02 -39.06
CA ASP A 123 -4.63 39.38 -38.85
C ASP A 123 -4.46 40.30 -40.07
N LEU A 124 -3.81 39.83 -41.14
CA LEU A 124 -3.55 40.57 -42.40
C LEU A 124 -4.44 40.11 -43.57
N ILE A 125 -5.36 39.16 -43.33
CA ILE A 125 -6.42 38.72 -44.26
C ILE A 125 -7.72 39.40 -43.84
#